data_AF-A0AAU7NX96-F1
#
_entry.id   AF-A0AAU7NX96-F1
#
_cell.length_a   1.000
_cell.length_b   1.000
_cell.length_c   1.000
_cell.angle_alpha   90.00
_cell.angle_beta   90.00
_cell.angle_gamma   90.00
#
_symmetry.space_group_name_H-M   'P 1'
#
loop_
_entity.id
_entity.type
_entity.pdbx_description
1 polymer ?
#
loop_
_entity_poly.entity_id
_entity_poly.type
_entity_poly.pdbx_seq_one_letter_code
_entity_poly.pdbx_strand_id
1 'polypeptide(L)'
;MKISSLALLFFLISLPHVSAAMRCGQRLVEIGEHKIDVLKKCGPPTLAERRTGIVGETFHHPRRTLDLEKYEEVIIDEWVYNFGPRKFMQYLRFENGILMEIDDLGYGY
;
A
#
# COMPACT_ATOMS: atom_id res chain seq x y z
N MET A 1 -49.72 5.14 0.44
CA MET A 1 -48.39 5.56 0.93
C MET A 1 -47.35 4.71 0.21
N LYS A 2 -46.80 5.21 -0.90
CA LYS A 2 -45.78 4.51 -1.71
C LYS A 2 -44.43 4.79 -1.07
N ILE A 3 -43.97 3.89 -0.21
CA ILE A 3 -42.64 3.98 0.38
C ILE A 3 -41.66 3.85 -0.78
N SER A 4 -40.98 4.95 -1.06
CA SER A 4 -40.13 5.18 -2.22
C SER A 4 -39.10 4.05 -2.36
N SER A 5 -39.23 3.24 -3.41
CA SER A 5 -38.24 2.22 -3.82
C SER A 5 -36.85 2.81 -4.09
N LEU A 6 -36.74 4.14 -4.15
CA LEU A 6 -35.48 4.87 -4.32
C LEU A 6 -34.60 4.86 -3.05
N ALA A 7 -35.19 4.68 -1.86
CA ALA A 7 -34.44 4.67 -0.61
C ALA A 7 -33.64 3.36 -0.40
N LEU A 8 -34.05 2.26 -1.02
CA LEU A 8 -33.39 0.95 -0.86
C LEU A 8 -32.13 0.81 -1.73
N LEU A 9 -32.02 1.56 -2.83
CA LEU A 9 -30.84 1.53 -3.71
C LEU A 9 -29.66 2.34 -3.17
N PHE A 10 -29.88 3.31 -2.28
CA PHE A 10 -28.81 4.17 -1.76
C PHE A 10 -27.96 3.49 -0.67
N PHE A 11 -28.45 2.40 -0.08
CA PHE A 11 -27.76 1.69 1.01
C PHE A 11 -26.73 0.65 0.53
N LEU A 12 -26.65 0.39 -0.78
CA LEU A 12 -25.80 -0.66 -1.36
C LEU A 12 -24.41 -0.19 -1.82
N ILE A 13 -24.03 1.08 -1.59
CA ILE A 13 -22.82 1.66 -2.22
C ILE A 13 -21.62 1.81 -1.27
N SER A 14 -21.74 1.52 0.03
CA SER A 14 -20.58 1.58 0.94
C SER A 14 -19.88 0.22 1.07
N LEU A 15 -19.16 -0.22 0.03
CA LEU A 15 -18.14 -1.24 0.22
C LEU A 15 -16.93 -0.57 0.89
N PRO A 16 -16.50 -1.02 2.09
CA PRO A 16 -15.26 -0.54 2.67
C PRO A 16 -14.10 -1.02 1.79
N HIS A 17 -13.32 -0.09 1.25
CA HIS A 17 -12.08 -0.41 0.58
C HIS A 17 -11.06 -0.77 1.66
N VAL A 18 -10.84 -2.07 1.90
CA VAL A 18 -9.76 -2.53 2.80
C VAL A 18 -8.46 -2.34 2.05
N SER A 19 -7.81 -1.19 2.25
CA SER A 19 -6.41 -1.01 1.86
C SER A 19 -5.53 -1.64 2.93
N ALA A 20 -4.38 -2.20 2.52
CA ALA A 20 -3.33 -2.56 3.46
C ALA A 20 -2.92 -1.30 4.26
N ALA A 21 -2.72 -1.46 5.56
CA ALA A 21 -2.37 -0.37 6.46
C ALA A 21 -1.52 -0.87 7.63
N MET A 22 -0.49 -0.10 7.98
CA MET A 22 0.39 -0.35 9.12
C MET A 22 0.12 0.65 10.24
N ARG A 23 0.08 0.18 11.50
CA ARG A 23 -0.12 1.05 12.66
C ARG A 23 1.18 1.31 13.41
N CYS A 24 1.53 2.60 13.56
CA CYS A 24 2.64 3.08 14.38
C CYS A 24 2.10 3.83 15.61
N GLY A 25 1.90 3.09 16.70
CA GLY A 25 1.27 3.63 17.92
C GLY A 25 -0.20 3.99 17.69
N GLN A 26 -0.50 5.28 17.67
CA GLN A 26 -1.84 5.82 17.37
C GLN A 26 -1.99 6.33 15.94
N ARG A 27 -0.91 6.29 15.15
CA ARG A 27 -0.89 6.78 13.76
C ARG A 27 -1.05 5.60 12.81
N LEU A 28 -1.76 5.83 11.70
CA LEU A 28 -1.95 4.87 10.62
C LEU A 28 -1.11 5.30 9.41
N VAL A 29 -0.48 4.34 8.76
CA VAL A 29 0.25 4.46 7.50
C VAL A 29 -0.50 3.65 6.46
N GLU A 30 -0.82 4.27 5.33
CA GLU A 30 -1.58 3.65 4.24
C GLU A 30 -0.81 3.72 2.92
N ILE A 31 -1.16 2.83 1.98
CA ILE A 31 -0.63 2.85 0.61
C ILE A 31 -0.86 4.23 -0.04
N GLY A 32 0.13 4.70 -0.80
CA GLY A 32 0.13 6.01 -1.46
C GLY A 32 0.77 7.12 -0.63
N GLU A 33 1.08 6.89 0.65
CA GLU A 33 1.79 7.89 1.45
C GLU A 33 3.24 8.10 1.02
N HIS A 34 3.73 9.33 1.18
CA HIS A 34 5.13 9.63 0.94
C HIS A 34 6.02 9.04 2.03
N LYS A 35 7.20 8.56 1.62
CA LYS A 35 8.27 8.04 2.49
C LYS A 35 8.58 8.95 3.68
N ILE A 36 8.57 10.27 3.47
CA ILE A 36 8.84 11.24 4.54
C ILE A 36 7.73 11.28 5.60
N ASP A 37 6.47 11.05 5.21
CA ASP A 37 5.35 11.06 6.14
C ASP A 37 5.29 9.76 6.95
N VAL A 38 5.63 8.63 6.32
CA VAL A 38 5.86 7.37 7.05
C VAL A 38 6.97 7.55 8.08
N LEU A 39 8.09 8.17 7.72
CA LEU A 39 9.19 8.45 8.64
C LEU A 39 8.75 9.34 9.81
N LYS A 40 7.96 10.39 9.55
CA LYS A 40 7.40 11.25 10.62
C LYS A 40 6.46 10.49 11.54
N LYS A 41 5.67 9.55 10.98
CA LYS A 41 4.68 8.76 11.73
C LYS A 41 5.33 7.69 12.59
N CYS A 42 6.28 6.95 12.03
CA CYS A 42 6.82 5.72 12.63
C CYS A 42 8.24 5.88 13.18
N GLY A 43 8.96 6.93 12.80
CA GLY A 43 10.39 7.02 13.01
C GLY A 43 11.18 6.15 12.01
N PRO A 44 12.51 6.06 12.18
CA PRO A 44 13.36 5.25 11.30
C PRO A 44 12.99 3.76 11.39
N PRO A 45 13.06 3.02 10.27
CA PRO A 45 12.85 1.58 10.27
C PRO A 45 14.03 0.85 10.89
N THR A 46 13.83 -0.43 11.22
CA THR A 46 14.88 -1.33 11.71
C THR A 46 15.88 -1.69 10.61
N LEU A 47 15.38 -1.91 9.39
CA LEU A 47 16.18 -2.11 8.18
C LEU A 47 15.70 -1.14 7.10
N ALA A 48 16.64 -0.55 6.37
CA ALA A 48 16.36 0.27 5.20
C ALA A 48 17.37 -0.06 4.10
N GLU A 49 16.87 -0.60 2.99
CA GLU A 49 17.66 -0.86 1.79
C GLU A 49 17.15 0.00 0.63
N ARG A 50 18.06 0.33 -0.27
CA ARG A 50 17.76 1.12 -1.46
C ARG A 50 18.40 0.46 -2.67
N ARG A 51 17.62 0.31 -3.74
CA ARG A 51 18.10 -0.18 -5.03
C ARG A 51 17.38 0.51 -6.16
N THR A 52 17.97 0.44 -7.34
CA THR A 52 17.26 0.76 -8.57
C THR A 52 16.58 -0.51 -9.09
N GLY A 53 15.36 -0.38 -9.62
CA GLY A 53 14.61 -1.49 -10.19
C GLY A 53 13.87 -1.06 -11.44
N ILE A 54 13.41 -2.04 -12.20
CA ILE A 54 12.52 -1.83 -13.33
C ILE A 54 11.14 -2.31 -12.90
N VAL A 55 10.14 -1.45 -12.98
CA VAL A 55 8.74 -1.80 -12.73
C VAL A 55 8.01 -1.79 -14.07
N GLY A 56 7.21 -2.84 -14.30
CA GLY A 56 6.44 -3.03 -15.52
C GLY A 56 4.95 -2.91 -15.24
N GLU A 57 4.24 -2.15 -16.08
CA GLU A 57 2.78 -2.13 -16.10
C GLU A 57 2.30 -2.71 -17.43
N THR A 58 1.38 -3.67 -17.36
CA THR A 58 0.69 -4.21 -18.54
C THR A 58 -0.63 -3.47 -18.73
N PHE A 59 -0.71 -2.69 -19.80
CA PHE A 59 -1.94 -2.03 -20.20
C PHE A 59 -2.70 -2.93 -21.17
N HIS A 60 -3.79 -3.51 -20.66
CA HIS A 60 -4.72 -4.26 -21.50
C HIS A 60 -5.62 -3.31 -22.28
N HIS A 61 -5.61 -3.40 -23.61
CA HIS A 61 -6.59 -2.66 -24.41
C HIS A 61 -8.00 -3.15 -24.04
N PRO A 62 -9.03 -2.27 -23.93
CA PRO A 62 -10.41 -2.66 -23.63
C PRO A 62 -11.01 -3.82 -24.45
N ARG A 63 -10.48 -4.11 -25.65
CA ARG A 63 -10.89 -5.24 -26.50
C ARG A 63 -9.94 -6.45 -26.44
N ARG A 64 -8.94 -6.44 -25.55
CA ARG A 64 -7.82 -7.41 -25.45
C ARG A 64 -7.15 -7.73 -26.79
N THR A 65 -7.16 -6.78 -27.72
CA THR A 65 -6.55 -6.94 -29.04
C THR A 65 -5.04 -6.73 -29.00
N LEU A 66 -4.56 -5.98 -28.01
CA LEU A 66 -3.17 -5.59 -27.82
C LEU A 66 -2.91 -5.42 -26.32
N ASP A 67 -1.77 -5.93 -25.86
CA ASP A 67 -1.21 -5.64 -24.55
C ASP A 67 0.01 -4.74 -24.75
N LEU A 68 0.02 -3.59 -24.07
CA LEU A 68 1.15 -2.67 -24.07
C LEU A 68 1.91 -2.85 -22.76
N GLU A 69 3.18 -3.24 -22.87
CA GLU A 69 4.07 -3.31 -21.71
C GLU A 69 4.87 -2.01 -21.61
N LYS A 70 4.71 -1.29 -20.49
CA LYS A 70 5.53 -0.12 -20.18
C LYS A 70 6.47 -0.51 -19.04
N TYR A 71 7.77 -0.34 -19.28
CA TYR A 71 8.80 -0.52 -18.26
C TYR A 71 9.41 0.83 -17.89
N GLU A 72 9.58 1.09 -16.60
CA GLU A 72 10.17 2.31 -16.08
C GLU A 72 11.23 1.97 -15.03
N GLU A 73 12.38 2.66 -15.10
CA GLU A 73 13.41 2.59 -14.07
C GLU A 73 12.99 3.46 -12.88
N VAL A 74 12.90 2.85 -11.69
CA VAL A 74 12.44 3.52 -10.48
C VAL A 74 13.41 3.28 -9.33
N ILE A 75 13.45 4.22 -8.40
CA ILE A 75 14.16 4.03 -7.13
C ILE A 75 13.24 3.27 -6.19
N ILE A 76 13.69 2.10 -5.73
CA ILE A 76 12.97 1.26 -4.78
C ILE A 76 13.65 1.40 -3.42
N ASP A 77 12.88 1.77 -2.40
CA ASP A 77 13.29 1.71 -1.00
C ASP A 77 12.51 0.60 -0.29
N GLU A 78 13.20 -0.29 0.41
CA GLU A 78 12.63 -1.45 1.08
C GLU A 78 12.92 -1.34 2.57
N TRP A 79 11.86 -1.19 3.37
CA TRP A 79 11.93 -0.90 4.79
C TRP A 79 11.32 -2.03 5.61
N VAL A 80 11.93 -2.34 6.75
CA VAL A 80 11.37 -3.28 7.72
C VAL A 80 11.26 -2.63 9.08
N TYR A 81 10.06 -2.65 9.67
CA TYR A 81 9.82 -2.26 11.05
C TYR A 81 9.67 -3.49 11.93
N ASN A 82 10.51 -3.62 12.96
CA ASN A 82 10.39 -4.63 14.00
C ASN A 82 9.67 -4.05 15.24
N PHE A 83 8.53 -4.66 15.62
CA PHE A 83 7.72 -4.28 16.78
C PHE A 83 7.83 -5.24 17.98
N GLY A 84 8.86 -6.10 17.98
CA GLY A 84 9.17 -7.08 19.01
C GLY A 84 8.51 -8.46 18.79
N PRO A 85 8.82 -9.44 19.65
CA PRO A 85 8.55 -10.86 19.40
C PRO A 85 7.08 -11.28 19.48
N ARG A 86 6.19 -10.37 19.89
CA ARG A 86 4.74 -10.62 19.99
C ARG A 86 3.94 -9.96 18.86
N LYS A 87 4.62 -9.38 17.88
CA LYS A 87 4.01 -8.68 16.74
C LYS A 87 4.74 -9.09 15.46
N PHE A 88 4.01 -9.13 14.35
CA PHE A 88 4.63 -9.28 13.04
C PHE A 88 5.48 -8.04 12.74
N MET A 89 6.64 -8.27 12.14
CA MET A 89 7.38 -7.20 11.49
C MET A 89 6.60 -6.75 10.25
N GLN A 90 6.81 -5.51 9.84
CA GLN A 90 6.13 -4.92 8.68
C GLN A 90 7.16 -4.60 7.60
N TYR A 91 6.95 -5.15 6.42
CA TYR A 91 7.69 -4.79 5.21
C TYR A 91 6.96 -3.68 4.47
N LEU A 92 7.70 -2.65 4.07
CA LEU A 92 7.22 -1.55 3.25
C LEU A 92 8.08 -1.43 2.01
N ARG A 93 7.45 -1.37 0.83
CA ARG A 93 8.12 -1.08 -0.43
C ARG A 93 7.68 0.28 -0.95
N PHE A 94 8.65 1.16 -1.17
CA PHE A 94 8.43 2.45 -1.80
C PHE A 94 8.96 2.44 -3.22
N GLU A 95 8.22 3.03 -4.14
CA GLU A 95 8.69 3.33 -5.49
C GLU A 95 8.71 4.84 -5.69
N ASN A 96 9.85 5.40 -6.10
CA ASN A 96 10.05 6.84 -6.26
C ASN A 96 9.59 7.66 -5.04
N GLY A 97 9.70 7.08 -3.84
CA GLY A 97 9.32 7.70 -2.58
C GLY A 97 7.84 7.61 -2.20
N ILE A 98 7.01 6.89 -2.96
CA ILE A 98 5.60 6.60 -2.65
C ILE A 98 5.48 5.18 -2.12
N LEU A 99 4.74 4.99 -1.03
CA LEU A 99 4.48 3.67 -0.46
C LEU A 99 3.55 2.86 -1.38
N MET A 100 4.07 1.79 -1.96
CA MET A 100 3.34 0.95 -2.92
C MET A 100 2.87 -0.37 -2.32
N GLU A 101 3.52 -0.84 -1.26
CA GLU A 101 3.25 -2.15 -0.66
C GLU A 101 3.47 -2.13 0.86
N ILE A 102 2.59 -2.81 1.59
CA ILE A 102 2.71 -3.09 3.02
C ILE A 102 2.39 -4.57 3.20
N ASP A 103 3.34 -5.31 3.74
CA ASP A 103 3.19 -6.74 3.99
C ASP A 103 3.60 -7.14 5.41
N ASP A 104 2.93 -8.17 5.92
CA ASP A 104 3.30 -8.84 7.16
C ASP A 104 4.48 -9.80 6.89
N LEU A 105 5.53 -9.68 7.71
CA LEU A 105 6.60 -10.68 7.76
C LEU A 105 6.39 -11.62 8.96
N GLY A 106 7.45 -12.36 9.34
CA GLY A 106 7.47 -13.12 10.58
C GLY A 106 7.40 -12.23 11.84
N TYR A 107 7.30 -12.90 13.00
CA TYR A 107 7.40 -12.21 14.28
C TYR A 107 8.76 -11.52 14.44
N GLY A 108 8.75 -10.39 15.14
CA GLY A 108 9.96 -9.67 15.48
C GLY A 108 10.87 -10.40 16.47
N TYR A 109 11.96 -9.72 16.83
CA TYR A 109 12.87 -10.08 17.92
C TYR A 109 12.96 -8.96 18.95
#